data_AF-M1PZT3-F1
#
_entry.id   AF-M1PZT3-F1
#
_cell.length_a   1.000
_cell.length_b   1.000
_cell.length_c   1.000
_cell.angle_alpha   90.00
_cell.angle_beta   90.00
_cell.angle_gamma   90.00
#
_symmetry.space_group_name_H-M   'P 1'
#
loop_
_entity.id
_entity.type
_entity.pdbx_description
1 polymer ?
#
loop_
_entity_poly.entity_id
_entity_poly.type
_entity_poly.pdbx_seq_one_letter_code
_entity_poly.pdbx_strand_id
1 'polypeptide(L)'
;SYHGGIGKAKATQEAVSDIATEVNLYGMEQYEQFPTTLESHFGGSQRASVLAAASGISCALATNNSNAGLNGWYLSMLMHKEGWSRLGFFGYDLQDQCGSANSMSIRPDEGCIGELRGPNYPNYAMNVGHQGEYAAIAAAAHYGRQDAWTLSPLMKITF
;
A
#
# COMPACT_ATOMS: atom_id res chain seq x y z
N SER A 1 -5.20 -7.01 20.32
CA SER A 1 -4.59 -7.17 18.99
C SER A 1 -3.09 -7.35 19.16
N TYR A 2 -2.45 -8.12 18.26
CA TYR A 2 -1.04 -8.50 18.36
C TYR A 2 -0.08 -7.29 18.46
N HIS A 3 -0.45 -6.16 17.84
CA HIS A 3 0.32 -4.90 17.86
C HIS A 3 -0.22 -3.80 18.79
N GLY A 4 -1.14 -4.10 19.70
CA GLY A 4 -1.65 -3.13 20.69
C GLY A 4 -2.68 -2.12 20.17
N GLY A 5 -3.05 -2.16 18.90
CA GLY A 5 -4.13 -1.35 18.30
C GLY A 5 -3.62 -0.33 17.28
N ILE A 6 -4.51 0.57 16.85
CA ILE A 6 -4.18 1.62 15.88
C ILE A 6 -3.09 2.53 16.45
N GLY A 7 -2.06 2.78 15.65
CA GLY A 7 -0.95 3.67 15.98
C GLY A 7 -0.01 3.18 17.07
N LYS A 8 -0.08 1.90 17.46
CA LYS A 8 0.74 1.33 18.54
C LYS A 8 1.90 0.47 18.02
N ALA A 9 1.84 0.00 16.78
CA ALA A 9 2.94 -0.74 16.18
C ALA A 9 4.13 0.19 15.90
N LYS A 10 5.35 -0.30 16.06
CA LYS A 10 6.54 0.41 15.58
C LYS A 10 6.68 0.20 14.08
N ALA A 11 7.09 1.23 13.36
CA ALA A 11 7.41 1.16 11.92
C ALA A 11 8.71 0.36 11.69
N THR A 12 8.61 -0.95 11.79
CA THR A 12 9.71 -1.92 11.64
C THR A 12 9.36 -2.92 10.55
N GLN A 13 10.36 -3.53 9.92
CA GLN A 13 10.11 -4.52 8.88
C GLN A 13 9.34 -5.72 9.43
N GLU A 14 9.61 -6.14 10.66
CA GLU A 14 8.89 -7.25 11.31
C GLU A 14 7.40 -6.95 11.44
N ALA A 15 7.04 -5.75 11.92
CA ALA A 15 5.64 -5.35 12.04
C ALA A 15 4.95 -5.24 10.67
N VAL A 16 5.65 -4.69 9.67
CA VAL A 16 5.12 -4.59 8.30
C VAL A 16 4.90 -5.97 7.70
N SER A 17 5.89 -6.87 7.83
CA SER A 17 5.79 -8.23 7.31
C SER A 17 4.61 -8.97 7.94
N ASP A 18 4.47 -8.92 9.27
CA ASP A 18 3.35 -9.57 9.96
C ASP A 18 1.98 -9.05 9.48
N ILE A 19 1.78 -7.73 9.51
CA ILE A 19 0.49 -7.13 9.18
C ILE A 19 0.14 -7.31 7.69
N ALA A 20 1.08 -7.03 6.79
CA ALA A 20 0.81 -7.12 5.36
C ALA A 20 0.60 -8.57 4.91
N THR A 21 1.33 -9.54 5.48
CA THR A 21 1.13 -10.96 5.18
C THR A 21 -0.26 -11.42 5.60
N GLU A 22 -0.67 -11.16 6.83
CA GLU A 22 -2.00 -11.55 7.31
C GLU A 22 -3.13 -10.93 6.48
N VAL A 23 -3.05 -9.63 6.20
CA VAL A 23 -4.09 -8.93 5.43
C VAL A 23 -4.14 -9.40 3.98
N ASN A 24 -2.98 -9.62 3.35
CA ASN A 24 -2.92 -10.09 1.98
C ASN A 24 -3.44 -11.53 1.84
N LEU A 25 -3.02 -12.44 2.74
CA LEU A 25 -3.48 -13.83 2.74
C LEU A 25 -5.00 -13.89 2.90
N TYR A 26 -5.54 -13.17 3.89
CA TYR A 26 -6.99 -13.07 4.08
C TYR A 26 -7.70 -12.63 2.81
N GLY A 27 -7.22 -11.55 2.17
CA GLY A 27 -7.83 -11.04 0.95
C GLY A 27 -7.75 -12.02 -0.22
N MET A 28 -6.62 -12.73 -0.39
CA MET A 28 -6.48 -13.77 -1.40
C MET A 28 -7.46 -14.92 -1.15
N GLU A 29 -7.57 -15.39 0.09
CA GLU A 29 -8.54 -16.41 0.48
C GLU A 29 -9.98 -15.99 0.16
N GLN A 30 -10.34 -14.71 0.29
CA GLN A 30 -11.68 -14.24 -0.10
C GLN A 30 -11.96 -14.44 -1.60
N TYR A 31 -10.98 -14.20 -2.47
CA TYR A 31 -11.15 -14.46 -3.91
C TYR A 31 -11.22 -15.95 -4.23
N GLU A 32 -10.55 -16.80 -3.46
CA GLU A 32 -10.59 -18.26 -3.61
C GLU A 32 -11.89 -18.87 -3.10
N GLN A 33 -12.39 -18.38 -1.95
CA GLN A 33 -13.61 -18.86 -1.31
C GLN A 33 -14.88 -18.38 -2.03
N PHE A 34 -14.85 -17.18 -2.62
CA PHE A 34 -16.00 -16.57 -3.27
C PHE A 34 -15.75 -16.33 -4.76
N PRO A 35 -16.13 -17.29 -5.64
CA PRO A 35 -15.92 -17.18 -7.08
C PRO A 35 -16.53 -15.92 -7.70
N THR A 36 -17.66 -15.43 -7.16
CA THR A 36 -18.30 -14.19 -7.60
C THR A 36 -17.44 -12.95 -7.36
N THR A 37 -16.64 -12.94 -6.28
CA THR A 37 -15.68 -11.87 -5.99
C THR A 37 -14.55 -11.87 -7.03
N LEU A 38 -14.04 -13.06 -7.39
CA LEU A 38 -13.02 -13.24 -8.41
C LEU A 38 -13.53 -12.87 -9.82
N GLU A 39 -14.78 -13.20 -10.12
CA GLU A 39 -15.45 -12.82 -11.37
C GLU A 39 -15.68 -11.30 -11.44
N SER A 40 -16.10 -10.67 -10.34
CA SER A 40 -16.32 -9.23 -10.29
C SER A 40 -15.02 -8.45 -10.51
N HIS A 41 -13.93 -8.89 -9.87
CA HIS A 41 -12.58 -8.37 -10.12
C HIS A 41 -11.82 -9.31 -11.06
N PHE A 42 -12.36 -9.53 -12.26
CA PHE A 42 -11.79 -10.44 -13.25
C PHE A 42 -10.36 -10.06 -13.65
N GLY A 43 -10.03 -8.76 -13.66
CA GLY A 43 -8.70 -8.26 -13.98
C GLY A 43 -7.72 -8.46 -12.83
N GLY A 44 -6.56 -9.07 -13.11
CA GLY A 44 -5.49 -9.25 -12.11
C GLY A 44 -5.06 -7.94 -11.43
N SER A 45 -4.96 -6.85 -12.21
CA SER A 45 -4.62 -5.53 -11.72
C SER A 45 -5.62 -4.99 -10.69
N GLN A 46 -6.91 -5.27 -10.87
CA GLN A 46 -7.95 -4.84 -9.92
C GLN A 46 -7.73 -5.54 -8.57
N ARG A 47 -7.49 -6.85 -8.60
CA ARG A 47 -7.22 -7.63 -7.39
C ARG A 47 -5.92 -7.18 -6.72
N ALA A 48 -4.87 -6.97 -7.50
CA ALA A 48 -3.57 -6.51 -7.02
C ALA A 48 -3.71 -5.18 -6.27
N SER A 49 -4.39 -4.20 -6.86
CA SER A 49 -4.65 -2.91 -6.23
C SER A 49 -5.44 -3.05 -4.93
N VAL A 50 -6.51 -3.86 -4.91
CA VAL A 50 -7.36 -4.03 -3.71
C VAL A 50 -6.59 -4.70 -2.56
N LEU A 51 -5.87 -5.79 -2.84
CA LEU A 51 -5.12 -6.52 -1.83
C LEU A 51 -3.97 -5.69 -1.26
N ALA A 52 -3.23 -5.00 -2.13
CA ALA A 52 -2.13 -4.15 -1.71
C ALA A 52 -2.60 -2.89 -0.99
N ALA A 53 -3.74 -2.30 -1.40
CA ALA A 53 -4.35 -1.18 -0.70
C ALA A 53 -4.72 -1.57 0.73
N ALA A 54 -5.41 -2.70 0.90
CA ALA A 54 -5.79 -3.20 2.22
C ALA A 54 -4.55 -3.43 3.11
N SER A 55 -3.51 -4.06 2.56
CA SER A 55 -2.27 -4.36 3.27
C SER A 55 -1.51 -3.09 3.67
N GLY A 56 -1.34 -2.15 2.73
CA GLY A 56 -0.64 -0.90 2.96
C GLY A 56 -1.37 0.04 3.91
N ILE A 57 -2.70 0.16 3.79
CA ILE A 57 -3.54 0.96 4.69
C ILE A 57 -3.48 0.39 6.11
N SER A 58 -3.54 -0.95 6.26
CA SER A 58 -3.45 -1.60 7.57
C SER A 58 -2.10 -1.35 8.23
N CYS A 59 -1.00 -1.45 7.47
CA CYS A 59 0.34 -1.11 7.97
C CYS A 59 0.45 0.36 8.36
N ALA A 60 -0.08 1.27 7.55
CA ALA A 60 -0.08 2.71 7.83
C ALA A 60 -0.88 3.05 9.10
N LEU A 61 -2.08 2.48 9.27
CA LEU A 61 -2.92 2.66 10.46
C LEU A 61 -2.27 2.09 11.73
N ALA A 62 -1.63 0.93 11.63
CA ALA A 62 -1.00 0.30 12.77
C ALA A 62 0.24 1.06 13.25
N THR A 63 1.01 1.62 12.31
CA THR A 63 2.33 2.23 12.59
C THR A 63 2.32 3.76 12.62
N ASN A 64 1.24 4.39 12.14
CA ASN A 64 1.17 5.83 11.91
C ASN A 64 2.33 6.36 11.02
N ASN A 65 2.72 5.58 10.02
CA ASN A 65 3.82 5.89 9.11
C ASN A 65 3.48 5.46 7.68
N SER A 66 3.45 6.40 6.74
CA SER A 66 3.06 6.15 5.35
C SER A 66 4.07 5.30 4.59
N ASN A 67 5.38 5.45 4.83
CA ASN A 67 6.40 4.62 4.18
C ASN A 67 6.36 3.17 4.68
N ALA A 68 6.01 2.93 5.94
CA ALA A 68 5.70 1.58 6.43
C ALA A 68 4.46 1.00 5.71
N GLY A 69 3.46 1.84 5.46
CA GLY A 69 2.32 1.51 4.60
C GLY A 69 2.72 1.15 3.16
N LEU A 70 3.59 1.94 2.53
CA LEU A 70 4.11 1.65 1.19
C LEU A 70 4.90 0.33 1.17
N ASN A 71 5.69 0.02 2.21
CA ASN A 71 6.33 -1.29 2.33
C ASN A 71 5.32 -2.43 2.41
N GLY A 72 4.22 -2.25 3.15
CA GLY A 72 3.12 -3.22 3.21
C GLY A 72 2.44 -3.44 1.85
N TRP A 73 2.25 -2.37 1.06
CA TRP A 73 1.77 -2.46 -0.32
C TRP A 73 2.71 -3.32 -1.18
N TYR A 74 4.01 -3.01 -1.19
CA TYR A 74 4.97 -3.72 -2.03
C TYR A 74 5.12 -5.19 -1.63
N LEU A 75 5.10 -5.49 -0.33
CA LEU A 75 5.14 -6.88 0.14
C LEU A 75 3.90 -7.66 -0.31
N SER A 76 2.70 -7.06 -0.24
CA SER A 76 1.46 -7.66 -0.75
C SER A 76 1.56 -8.01 -2.23
N MET A 77 2.12 -7.11 -3.05
CA MET A 77 2.33 -7.38 -4.49
C MET A 77 3.24 -8.58 -4.73
N LEU A 78 4.34 -8.70 -3.98
CA LEU A 78 5.26 -9.84 -4.09
C LEU A 78 4.58 -11.15 -3.69
N MET A 79 3.87 -11.17 -2.56
CA MET A 79 3.16 -12.38 -2.10
C MET A 79 2.03 -12.79 -3.04
N HIS A 80 1.26 -11.85 -3.56
CA HIS A 80 0.20 -12.13 -4.53
C HIS A 80 0.76 -12.73 -5.82
N LYS A 81 1.85 -12.14 -6.34
CA LYS A 81 2.53 -12.65 -7.54
C LYS A 81 2.94 -14.12 -7.37
N GLU A 82 3.57 -14.46 -6.24
CA GLU A 82 4.00 -15.83 -5.97
C GLU A 82 2.81 -16.77 -5.68
N GLY A 83 1.79 -16.32 -4.94
CA GLY A 83 0.66 -17.15 -4.56
C GLY A 83 -0.23 -17.57 -5.73
N TRP A 84 -0.39 -16.73 -6.77
CA TRP A 84 -1.22 -17.06 -7.93
C TRP A 84 -0.46 -17.19 -9.25
N SER A 85 0.87 -17.05 -9.23
CA SER A 85 1.72 -17.02 -10.44
C SER A 85 1.26 -15.96 -11.46
N ARG A 86 0.61 -14.91 -10.98
CA ARG A 86 0.11 -13.78 -11.76
C ARG A 86 -0.09 -12.58 -10.85
N LEU A 87 -0.04 -11.39 -11.43
CA LEU A 87 -0.32 -10.15 -10.70
C LEU A 87 -1.27 -9.27 -11.52
N GLY A 88 -0.74 -8.26 -12.22
CA GLY A 88 -1.50 -7.34 -13.06
C GLY A 88 -1.23 -7.49 -14.56
N PHE A 89 -1.56 -6.43 -15.30
CA PHE A 89 -1.27 -6.32 -16.73
C PHE A 89 0.25 -6.22 -17.00
N PHE A 90 0.63 -6.25 -18.28
CA PHE A 90 2.03 -6.13 -18.68
C PHE A 90 2.67 -4.82 -18.20
N GLY A 91 3.67 -4.91 -17.32
CA GLY A 91 4.33 -3.75 -16.73
C GLY A 91 3.55 -3.07 -15.60
N TYR A 92 2.45 -3.68 -15.12
CA TYR A 92 1.74 -3.21 -13.92
C TYR A 92 2.71 -3.03 -12.75
N ASP A 93 3.60 -4.01 -12.54
CA ASP A 93 4.50 -4.09 -11.39
C ASP A 93 5.85 -3.40 -11.59
N LEU A 94 5.99 -2.51 -12.59
CA LEU A 94 7.21 -1.71 -12.75
C LEU A 94 7.60 -1.02 -11.44
N GLN A 95 6.64 -0.32 -10.84
CA GLN A 95 6.88 0.38 -9.58
C GLN A 95 6.95 -0.55 -8.38
N ASP A 96 6.30 -1.71 -8.41
CA ASP A 96 6.30 -2.64 -7.27
C ASP A 96 7.62 -3.42 -7.17
N GLN A 97 8.25 -3.75 -8.31
CA GLN A 97 9.59 -4.33 -8.34
C GLN A 97 10.66 -3.31 -7.89
N CYS A 98 10.51 -2.03 -8.23
CA CYS A 98 11.37 -0.97 -7.71
C CYS A 98 11.04 -0.58 -6.26
N GLY A 99 9.80 -0.83 -5.83
CA GLY A 99 9.20 -0.23 -4.64
C GLY A 99 9.90 -0.60 -3.34
N SER A 100 10.28 -1.87 -3.19
CA SER A 100 10.95 -2.36 -1.97
C SER A 100 12.31 -1.69 -1.72
N ALA A 101 13.04 -1.33 -2.79
CA ALA A 101 14.31 -0.63 -2.68
C ALA A 101 14.11 0.89 -2.47
N ASN A 102 13.07 1.46 -3.07
CA ASN A 102 12.86 2.91 -3.12
C ASN A 102 11.97 3.46 -1.99
N SER A 103 11.28 2.60 -1.24
CA SER A 103 10.41 3.02 -0.12
C SER A 103 11.17 3.74 1.00
N MET A 104 12.41 3.35 1.25
CA MET A 104 13.29 3.93 2.28
C MET A 104 14.61 4.46 1.69
N SER A 105 14.70 4.60 0.36
CA SER A 105 15.85 5.24 -0.27
C SER A 105 15.95 6.70 0.18
N ILE A 106 17.17 7.24 0.10
CA ILE A 106 17.47 8.65 0.34
C ILE A 106 18.13 9.31 -0.87
N ARG A 107 18.16 8.61 -2.02
CA ARG A 107 18.73 9.16 -3.26
C ARG A 107 17.77 10.18 -3.88
N PRO A 108 18.28 11.18 -4.61
CA PRO A 108 17.48 12.35 -5.02
C PRO A 108 16.19 12.05 -5.81
N ASP A 109 16.19 11.01 -6.65
CA ASP A 109 15.08 10.63 -7.52
C ASP A 109 14.33 9.37 -7.03
N GLU A 110 14.60 8.94 -5.80
CA GLU A 110 14.00 7.75 -5.17
C GLU A 110 13.43 8.04 -3.77
N GLY A 111 14.19 8.76 -2.96
CA GLY A 111 13.85 9.00 -1.57
C GLY A 111 12.80 10.09 -1.41
N CYS A 112 11.60 9.68 -1.01
CA CYS A 112 10.52 10.61 -0.69
C CYS A 112 9.54 9.98 0.33
N ILE A 113 8.99 10.79 1.23
CA ILE A 113 7.92 10.36 2.14
C ILE A 113 6.60 10.22 1.36
N GLY A 114 5.74 9.29 1.76
CA GLY A 114 4.53 8.94 1.03
C GLY A 114 3.64 10.14 0.70
N GLU A 115 3.55 11.11 1.60
CA GLU A 115 2.75 12.33 1.46
C GLU A 115 3.29 13.28 0.38
N LEU A 116 4.58 13.24 0.07
CA LEU A 116 5.24 14.09 -0.94
C LEU A 116 5.45 13.38 -2.28
N ARG A 117 5.17 12.07 -2.35
CA ARG A 117 5.10 11.35 -3.64
C ARG A 117 3.84 11.77 -4.38
N GLY A 118 3.78 11.42 -5.66
CA GLY A 118 2.61 11.69 -6.49
C GLY A 118 2.79 11.13 -7.90
N PRO A 119 1.88 11.48 -8.83
CA PRO A 119 1.92 10.99 -10.21
C PRO A 119 3.22 11.29 -10.97
N ASN A 120 4.05 12.22 -10.50
CA ASN A 120 5.34 12.56 -11.10
C ASN A 120 6.55 11.97 -10.35
N TYR A 121 6.34 11.18 -9.30
CA TYR A 121 7.41 10.37 -8.73
C TYR A 121 7.87 9.34 -9.78
N PRO A 122 9.19 9.18 -10.08
CA PRO A 122 9.63 8.52 -11.32
C PRO A 122 9.05 7.13 -11.58
N ASN A 123 8.93 6.29 -10.55
CA ASN A 123 8.36 4.95 -10.74
C ASN A 123 6.83 4.98 -10.97
N TYR A 124 6.12 6.03 -10.55
CA TYR A 124 4.65 6.08 -10.49
C TYR A 124 4.01 6.74 -11.72
N ALA A 125 4.82 7.16 -12.69
CA ALA A 125 4.39 8.06 -13.75
C ALA A 125 3.57 7.42 -14.89
N MET A 126 3.43 6.09 -14.90
CA MET A 126 2.95 5.38 -16.09
C MET A 126 1.76 4.45 -15.84
N ASN A 127 1.65 3.84 -14.66
CA ASN A 127 0.83 2.64 -14.47
C ASN A 127 -0.42 2.91 -13.63
N VAL A 128 -1.55 2.35 -14.06
CA VAL A 128 -2.86 2.45 -13.37
C VAL A 128 -2.92 1.53 -12.14
N GLY A 129 -3.86 1.79 -11.23
CA GLY A 129 -4.15 0.94 -10.07
C GLY A 129 -3.20 1.10 -8.88
N HIS A 130 -2.61 2.29 -8.73
CA HIS A 130 -1.64 2.56 -7.66
C HIS A 130 -1.81 3.95 -7.05
N GLN A 131 -1.92 5.00 -7.87
CA GLN A 131 -1.84 6.39 -7.39
C GLN A 131 -2.96 6.76 -6.40
N GLY A 132 -4.20 6.30 -6.64
CA GLY A 132 -5.31 6.56 -5.74
C GLY A 132 -5.15 5.85 -4.41
N GLU A 133 -4.62 4.63 -4.46
CA GLU A 133 -4.36 3.80 -3.30
C GLU A 133 -3.18 4.33 -2.48
N TYR A 134 -2.13 4.86 -3.12
CA TYR A 134 -1.03 5.55 -2.44
C TYR A 134 -1.49 6.79 -1.68
N ALA A 135 -2.43 7.56 -2.25
CA ALA A 135 -3.03 8.68 -1.54
C ALA A 135 -3.80 8.21 -0.29
N ALA A 136 -4.50 7.07 -0.38
CA ALA A 136 -5.19 6.47 0.76
C ALA A 136 -4.20 5.96 1.83
N ILE A 137 -3.08 5.35 1.44
CA ILE A 137 -2.02 4.91 2.36
C ILE A 137 -1.39 6.10 3.09
N ALA A 138 -1.08 7.18 2.37
CA ALA A 138 -0.59 8.41 2.99
C ALA A 138 -1.61 8.94 4.00
N ALA A 139 -2.88 9.08 3.61
CA ALA A 139 -3.92 9.55 4.51
C ALA A 139 -4.14 8.65 5.74
N ALA A 140 -4.06 7.33 5.57
CA ALA A 140 -4.24 6.35 6.63
C ALA A 140 -3.24 6.53 7.80
N ALA A 141 -1.99 6.88 7.51
CA ALA A 141 -0.97 7.15 8.53
C ALA A 141 -1.36 8.31 9.47
N HIS A 142 -2.17 9.25 8.97
CA HIS A 142 -2.67 10.41 9.71
C HIS A 142 -4.02 10.14 10.37
N TYR A 143 -4.88 9.33 9.75
CA TYR A 143 -6.17 8.95 10.35
C TYR A 143 -5.99 8.18 11.66
N GLY A 144 -4.99 7.29 11.73
CA GLY A 144 -4.66 6.58 12.97
C GLY A 144 -4.15 7.50 14.08
N ARG A 145 -3.62 8.67 13.73
CA ARG A 145 -3.17 9.73 14.65
C ARG A 145 -4.26 10.74 14.98
N GLN A 146 -5.37 10.74 14.24
CA GLN A 146 -6.38 11.79 14.25
C GLN A 146 -5.80 13.17 13.91
N ASP A 147 -4.81 13.23 13.04
CA ASP A 147 -4.28 14.51 12.57
C ASP A 147 -5.35 15.22 11.70
N ALA A 148 -5.44 16.54 11.80
CA ALA A 148 -6.43 17.33 11.06
C ALA A 148 -6.21 17.34 9.54
N TRP A 149 -4.99 17.05 9.09
CA TRP A 149 -4.57 17.09 7.68
C TRP A 149 -3.41 16.12 7.44
N THR A 150 -3.23 15.69 6.18
CA THR A 150 -2.14 14.80 5.74
C THR A 150 -0.90 15.60 5.34
N LEU A 151 -1.01 16.43 4.29
CA LEU A 151 0.13 17.19 3.76
C LEU A 151 0.01 18.71 3.95
N SER A 152 -1.18 19.29 3.68
CA SER A 152 -1.36 20.74 3.67
C SER A 152 -2.62 21.16 4.42
N PRO A 153 -2.49 21.94 5.51
CA PRO A 153 -3.65 22.51 6.19
C PRO A 153 -4.42 23.51 5.32
N LEU A 154 -3.74 24.20 4.40
CA LEU A 154 -4.39 25.16 3.49
C LEU A 154 -5.36 24.46 2.53
N MET A 155 -4.95 23.30 1.99
CA MET A 155 -5.83 22.50 1.13
C MET A 155 -7.02 21.95 1.92
N LYS A 156 -6.79 21.47 3.15
CA LYS A 156 -7.84 20.96 4.05
C LYS A 156 -8.84 22.04 4.50
N ILE A 157 -8.41 23.29 4.68
CA ILE A 157 -9.33 24.37 5.02
C ILE A 157 -10.18 24.76 3.81
N THR A 158 -9.63 24.62 2.61
CA THR A 158 -10.33 24.95 1.37
C THR A 158 -11.45 23.97 1.03
N PHE A 159 -11.31 22.67 1.37
CA PHE A 159 -12.27 21.59 1.05
C PHE A 159 -12.47 20.62 2.24
#